data_AF-A0A076GBA0-F1
#
_entry.id   AF-A0A076GBA0-F1
#
_cell.length_a   1.000
_cell.length_b   1.000
_cell.length_c   1.000
_cell.angle_alpha   90.00
_cell.angle_beta   90.00
_cell.angle_gamma   90.00
#
_symmetry.space_group_name_H-M   'P 1'
#
loop_
_entity.id
_entity.type
_entity.pdbx_description
1 polymer ?
#
loop_
_entity_poly.entity_id
_entity_poly.type
_entity_poly.pdbx_seq_one_letter_code
_entity_poly.pdbx_strand_id
1 'polypeptide(L)'
;VMEFVLLVSLLGLGAIVLGLSSPHLMIFVLLVQTLVLSLLVGCLKYSLWFSYILFLVFFGGMLVLFTYVSSLASQDMLEKIELVNIFMLSMGVVGLVFIYKEIGMDLVMISEFNVYIKSSEDIITKVYCLSSS
;
A
#
# COMPACT_ATOMS: atom_id res chain seq x y z
N VAL A 1 -4.65 15.44 8.03
CA VAL A 1 -3.43 15.85 7.28
C VAL A 1 -2.82 14.65 6.57
N MET A 2 -2.54 13.56 7.29
CA MET A 2 -1.96 12.35 6.69
C MET A 2 -2.85 11.73 5.59
N GLU A 3 -4.17 11.63 5.80
CA GLU A 3 -5.13 11.19 4.77
C GLU A 3 -5.11 12.06 3.50
N PHE A 4 -4.87 13.36 3.65
CA PHE A 4 -4.81 14.32 2.55
C PHE A 4 -3.51 14.16 1.75
N VAL A 5 -2.37 13.96 2.42
CA VAL A 5 -1.08 13.64 1.78
C VAL A 5 -1.18 12.34 0.98
N LEU A 6 -1.89 11.35 1.53
CA LEU A 6 -2.15 10.07 0.89
C LEU A 6 -3.04 10.18 -0.36
N LEU A 7 -4.13 10.95 -0.30
CA LEU A 7 -4.98 11.25 -1.46
C LEU A 7 -4.21 11.97 -2.58
N VAL A 8 -3.32 12.91 -2.23
CA VAL A 8 -2.47 13.62 -3.21
C VAL A 8 -1.50 12.65 -3.90
N SER A 9 -0.94 11.67 -3.17
CA SER A 9 -0.02 10.68 -3.77
C SER A 9 -0.72 9.73 -4.77
N LEU A 10 -1.99 9.38 -4.52
CA LEU A 10 -2.80 8.56 -5.43
C LEU A 10 -3.18 9.30 -6.71
N LEU A 11 -3.49 10.60 -6.60
CA LEU A 11 -3.74 11.47 -7.75
C LEU A 11 -2.49 11.59 -8.65
N GLY A 12 -1.30 11.71 -8.05
CA GLY A 12 -0.04 11.75 -8.78
C GLY A 12 0.23 10.47 -9.57
N LEU A 13 0.01 9.29 -8.97
CA LEU A 13 0.15 8.00 -9.64
C LEU A 13 -0.89 7.78 -10.75
N GLY A 14 -2.14 8.20 -10.52
CA GLY A 14 -3.22 8.08 -11.51
C GLY A 14 -3.01 8.94 -12.75
N ALA A 15 -2.35 10.09 -12.60
CA ALA A 15 -2.02 10.96 -13.74
C ALA A 15 -0.98 10.34 -14.69
N ILE A 16 -0.08 9.48 -14.20
CA ILE A 16 0.94 8.79 -15.03
C ILE A 16 0.26 7.84 -16.03
N VAL A 17 -0.85 7.22 -15.62
CA VAL A 17 -1.65 6.31 -16.48
C VAL A 17 -2.18 7.03 -17.71
N LEU A 18 -2.53 8.32 -17.60
CA LEU A 18 -3.05 9.13 -18.70
C LEU A 18 -1.98 9.47 -19.75
N GLY A 19 -0.70 9.43 -19.38
CA GLY A 19 0.43 9.74 -20.26
C GLY A 19 1.08 8.51 -20.91
N LEU A 20 0.61 7.30 -20.62
CA LEU A 20 1.13 6.06 -21.20
C LEU A 20 0.26 5.64 -22.39
N SER A 21 0.85 5.61 -23.57
CA SER A 21 0.29 5.04 -24.80
C SER A 21 0.41 3.53 -24.88
N SER A 22 1.43 2.92 -24.27
CA SER A 22 1.59 1.46 -24.28
C SER A 22 0.64 0.82 -23.26
N PRO A 23 -0.30 -0.03 -23.71
CA PRO A 23 -1.34 -0.54 -22.84
C PRO A 23 -0.78 -1.53 -21.80
N HIS A 24 0.36 -2.17 -22.09
CA HIS A 24 1.08 -3.01 -21.14
C HIS A 24 1.64 -2.22 -19.95
N LEU A 25 2.31 -1.07 -20.19
CA LEU A 25 2.80 -0.23 -19.10
C LEU A 25 1.64 0.40 -18.33
N MET A 26 0.57 0.77 -19.03
CA MET A 26 -0.65 1.27 -18.40
C MET A 26 -1.24 0.27 -17.39
N ILE A 27 -1.35 -1.01 -17.78
CA ILE A 27 -1.85 -2.08 -16.89
C ILE A 27 -0.90 -2.33 -15.71
N PHE A 28 0.42 -2.32 -15.96
CA PHE A 28 1.41 -2.50 -14.89
C PHE A 28 1.36 -1.37 -13.85
N VAL A 29 1.24 -0.12 -14.30
CA VAL A 29 1.12 1.05 -13.41
C VAL A 29 -0.19 1.03 -12.62
N LEU A 30 -1.31 0.62 -13.24
CA LEU A 30 -2.60 0.46 -12.56
C LEU A 30 -2.57 -0.62 -11.48
N LEU A 31 -1.85 -1.73 -11.71
CA LEU A 31 -1.67 -2.78 -10.71
C LEU A 31 -0.96 -2.23 -9.47
N VAL A 32 0.16 -1.51 -9.67
CA VAL A 32 0.91 -0.91 -8.56
C VAL A 32 0.08 0.14 -7.83
N GLN A 33 -0.66 0.99 -8.56
CA GLN A 33 -1.50 2.03 -7.97
C GLN A 33 -2.61 1.44 -7.08
N THR A 34 -3.29 0.38 -7.53
CA THR A 34 -4.35 -0.27 -6.75
C THR A 34 -3.82 -1.03 -5.52
N LEU A 35 -2.60 -1.55 -5.59
CA LEU A 35 -1.91 -2.16 -4.44
C LEU A 35 -1.59 -1.10 -3.37
N VAL A 36 -1.10 0.08 -3.77
CA VAL A 36 -0.89 1.20 -2.84
C VAL A 36 -2.21 1.66 -2.22
N LEU A 37 -3.30 1.70 -3.01
CA LEU A 37 -4.63 2.06 -2.52
C LEU A 37 -5.19 1.07 -1.49
N SER A 38 -5.03 -0.25 -1.70
CA SER A 38 -5.56 -1.25 -0.76
C SER A 38 -4.82 -1.21 0.59
N LEU A 39 -3.51 -1.01 0.58
CA LEU A 39 -2.71 -0.83 1.81
C LEU A 39 -3.15 0.42 2.59
N LEU A 40 -3.45 1.50 1.89
CA LEU A 40 -3.92 2.75 2.46
C LEU A 40 -5.28 2.58 3.15
N VAL A 41 -6.23 1.93 2.46
CA VAL A 41 -7.56 1.62 3.03
C VAL A 41 -7.44 0.71 4.26
N GLY A 42 -6.43 -0.17 4.29
CA GLY A 42 -6.10 -0.99 5.46
C GLY A 42 -5.58 -0.20 6.65
N CYS A 43 -4.88 0.92 6.44
CA CYS A 43 -4.43 1.81 7.51
C CYS A 43 -5.57 2.67 8.07
N LEU A 44 -6.54 3.08 7.23
CA LEU A 44 -7.65 3.94 7.64
C LEU A 44 -8.76 3.22 8.41
N LYS A 45 -8.88 1.90 8.26
CA LYS A 45 -9.91 1.10 8.94
C LYS A 45 -9.25 0.03 9.82
N TYR A 46 -9.69 -0.05 11.08
CA TYR A 46 -9.26 -1.04 12.08
C TYR A 46 -9.43 -2.53 11.68
N SER A 47 -9.91 -2.85 10.47
CA SER A 47 -10.08 -4.23 10.00
C SER A 47 -9.33 -4.48 8.68
N LEU A 48 -8.32 -5.34 8.77
CA LEU A 48 -7.52 -5.81 7.62
C LEU A 48 -8.34 -6.65 6.63
N TRP A 49 -9.48 -7.20 7.06
CA TRP A 49 -10.37 -8.02 6.24
C TRP A 49 -10.90 -7.29 5.00
N PHE A 50 -11.22 -5.99 5.15
CA PHE A 50 -11.74 -5.20 4.04
C PHE A 50 -10.65 -4.90 2.99
N SER A 51 -9.43 -4.56 3.44
CA SER A 51 -8.27 -4.35 2.56
C SER A 51 -7.88 -5.63 1.81
N TYR A 52 -7.94 -6.78 2.48
CA TYR A 52 -7.66 -8.08 1.89
C TYR A 52 -8.62 -8.44 0.75
N ILE A 53 -9.93 -8.25 0.94
CA ILE A 53 -10.93 -8.52 -0.11
C ILE A 53 -10.73 -7.56 -1.30
N LEU A 54 -10.48 -6.28 -1.03
CA LEU A 54 -10.18 -5.29 -2.07
C LEU A 54 -8.96 -5.69 -2.91
N PHE A 55 -7.88 -6.14 -2.27
CA PHE A 55 -6.70 -6.62 -2.96
C PHE A 55 -7.01 -7.80 -3.90
N LEU A 56 -7.73 -8.82 -3.42
CA LEU A 56 -8.05 -10.00 -4.22
C LEU A 56 -8.94 -9.70 -5.44
N VAL A 57 -9.93 -8.82 -5.29
CA VAL A 57 -10.83 -8.44 -6.39
C VAL A 57 -10.05 -7.69 -7.49
N PHE A 58 -9.16 -6.78 -7.11
CA PHE A 58 -8.32 -6.08 -8.08
C PHE A 58 -7.27 -6.98 -8.73
N PHE A 59 -6.64 -7.88 -7.98
CA PHE A 59 -5.66 -8.81 -8.53
C PHE A 59 -6.29 -9.78 -9.54
N GLY A 60 -7.50 -10.29 -9.24
CA GLY A 60 -8.25 -11.15 -10.16
C GLY A 60 -8.70 -10.42 -11.43
N GLY A 61 -9.26 -9.22 -11.30
CA GLY A 61 -9.76 -8.44 -12.43
C GLY A 61 -8.65 -7.98 -13.39
N MET A 62 -7.50 -7.56 -12.85
CA MET A 62 -6.37 -7.08 -13.65
C MET A 62 -5.65 -8.20 -14.39
N LEU A 63 -5.62 -9.44 -13.87
CA LEU A 63 -5.02 -10.59 -14.56
C LEU A 63 -5.81 -10.98 -15.83
N VAL A 64 -7.14 -10.92 -15.80
CA VAL A 64 -7.99 -11.18 -16.97
C VAL A 64 -7.83 -10.08 -18.03
N LEU A 65 -7.71 -8.82 -17.60
CA LEU A 65 -7.42 -7.69 -18.50
C LEU A 65 -6.03 -7.82 -19.13
N PHE A 66 -5.03 -8.28 -18.38
CA PHE A 66 -3.68 -8.51 -18.87
C PHE A 66 -3.64 -9.58 -19.95
N THR A 67 -4.29 -10.73 -19.75
CA THR A 67 -4.31 -11.81 -20.77
C THR A 67 -5.04 -11.36 -22.04
N TYR A 68 -6.10 -10.55 -21.90
CA TYR A 68 -6.79 -9.96 -23.04
C TYR A 68 -5.84 -9.05 -23.85
N VAL A 69 -5.27 -8.02 -23.24
CA VAL A 69 -4.45 -7.03 -23.96
C VAL A 69 -3.14 -7.65 -24.48
N SER A 70 -2.52 -8.58 -23.73
CA SER A 70 -1.33 -9.29 -24.19
C SER A 70 -1.60 -10.14 -25.43
N SER A 71 -2.84 -10.61 -25.65
CA SER A 71 -3.19 -11.38 -26.85
C SER A 71 -3.46 -10.50 -28.08
N LEU A 72 -3.70 -9.19 -27.88
CA LEU A 72 -3.92 -8.21 -28.96
C LEU A 72 -2.66 -7.38 -29.29
N ALA A 73 -1.60 -7.47 -28.50
CA ALA A 73 -0.46 -6.56 -28.61
C ALA A 73 0.40 -6.84 -29.86
N SER A 74 0.18 -6.05 -30.91
CA SER A 74 1.16 -5.76 -31.95
C SER A 74 2.20 -4.78 -31.39
N GLN A 75 3.43 -5.24 -31.18
CA GLN A 75 4.56 -4.42 -30.74
C GLN A 75 4.89 -3.39 -31.80
N ASP A 76 4.70 -2.09 -31.52
CA ASP A 76 5.45 -0.99 -32.14
C ASP A 76 4.92 0.36 -31.62
N MET A 77 5.33 0.80 -30.42
CA MET A 77 5.37 2.23 -30.06
C MET A 77 6.41 2.43 -28.95
N LEU A 78 7.60 2.89 -29.33
CA LEU A 78 8.66 3.30 -28.41
C LEU A 78 8.23 4.62 -27.76
N GLU A 79 7.83 4.56 -26.48
CA GLU A 79 7.22 5.70 -25.80
C GLU A 79 8.25 6.76 -25.42
N LYS A 80 7.94 8.01 -25.77
CA LYS A 80 8.68 9.17 -25.31
C LYS A 80 8.19 9.55 -23.92
N ILE A 81 9.01 9.33 -22.89
CA ILE A 81 8.68 9.75 -21.52
C ILE A 81 8.74 11.28 -21.48
N GLU A 82 7.58 11.92 -21.31
CA GLU A 82 7.50 13.37 -21.16
C GLU A 82 8.01 13.81 -19.77
N LEU A 83 8.61 14.99 -19.70
CA LEU A 83 9.10 15.61 -18.46
C LEU A 83 8.00 15.75 -17.40
N VAL A 84 6.74 15.88 -17.83
CA VAL A 84 5.55 15.91 -16.97
C VAL A 84 5.39 14.58 -16.22
N ASN A 85 5.59 13.44 -16.89
CA ASN A 85 5.50 12.12 -16.25
C ASN A 85 6.58 11.95 -15.16
N ILE A 86 7.79 12.48 -15.38
CA ILE A 86 8.87 12.42 -14.39
C ILE A 86 8.53 13.28 -13.16
N PHE A 87 8.00 14.48 -13.36
CA PHE A 87 7.59 15.35 -12.26
C PHE A 87 6.44 14.74 -11.45
N MET A 88 5.44 14.17 -12.12
CA MET A 88 4.31 13.50 -11.46
C MET A 88 4.74 12.24 -10.69
N LEU A 89 5.72 11.50 -11.21
CA LEU A 89 6.30 10.35 -10.51
C LEU A 89 7.03 10.77 -9.23
N SER A 90 7.74 11.91 -9.25
CA SER A 90 8.40 12.45 -8.05
C SER A 90 7.42 12.78 -6.91
N MET A 91 6.21 13.26 -7.25
CA MET A 91 5.14 13.50 -6.26
C MET A 91 4.60 12.21 -5.65
N GLY A 92 4.51 11.13 -6.44
CA GLY A 92 4.11 9.80 -5.95
C GLY A 92 5.13 9.22 -4.97
N VAL A 93 6.43 9.34 -5.25
CA VAL A 93 7.50 8.80 -4.40
C VAL A 93 7.54 9.47 -3.02
N VAL A 94 7.32 10.79 -2.96
CA VAL A 94 7.25 11.50 -1.68
C VAL A 94 6.11 10.94 -0.81
N GLY A 95 4.96 10.60 -1.39
CA GLY A 95 3.84 9.99 -0.67
C GLY A 95 4.19 8.64 -0.03
N LEU A 96 4.96 7.79 -0.70
CA LEU A 96 5.34 6.48 -0.19
C LEU A 96 6.27 6.56 1.04
N VAL A 97 7.14 7.56 1.10
CA VAL A 97 8.02 7.79 2.27
C VAL A 97 7.21 8.11 3.53
N PHE A 98 6.09 8.85 3.39
CA PHE A 98 5.21 9.16 4.51
C PHE A 98 4.46 7.92 5.03
N ILE A 99 4.04 7.02 4.14
CA ILE A 99 3.41 5.75 4.53
C ILE A 99 4.37 4.92 5.39
N TYR A 100 5.64 4.79 4.96
CA TYR A 100 6.62 3.99 5.68
C TYR A 100 6.86 4.51 7.11
N LYS A 101 6.84 5.83 7.29
CA LYS A 101 6.99 6.44 8.61
C LYS A 101 5.80 6.15 9.53
N GLU A 102 4.57 6.23 9.01
CA GLU A 102 3.36 6.01 9.80
C GLU A 102 3.21 4.53 10.19
N ILE A 103 3.42 3.60 9.26
CA ILE A 103 3.46 2.16 9.57
C ILE A 103 4.54 1.86 10.61
N GLY A 104 5.71 2.48 10.50
CA GLY A 104 6.78 2.33 11.48
C GLY A 104 6.38 2.82 12.88
N MET A 105 5.63 3.92 12.97
CA MET A 105 5.18 4.48 14.24
C MET A 105 4.09 3.62 14.91
N ASP A 106 3.14 3.08 14.14
CA ASP A 106 2.13 2.15 14.65
C ASP A 106 2.74 0.85 15.15
N LEU A 107 3.74 0.30 14.44
CA LEU A 107 4.47 -0.90 14.87
C LEU A 107 5.23 -0.68 16.19
N VAL A 108 5.83 0.49 16.38
CA VAL A 108 6.48 0.84 17.65
C VAL A 108 5.45 0.88 18.78
N MET A 109 4.27 1.46 18.56
CA MET A 109 3.23 1.53 19.59
C MET A 109 2.69 0.14 19.99
N ILE A 110 2.52 -0.76 19.01
CA ILE A 110 2.12 -2.16 19.27
C ILE A 110 3.22 -2.92 20.03
N SER A 111 4.48 -2.64 19.73
CA SER A 111 5.62 -3.28 20.42
C SER A 111 5.68 -2.90 21.90
N GLU A 112 5.44 -1.62 22.23
CA GLU A 112 5.38 -1.18 23.63
C GLU A 112 4.21 -1.83 24.36
N PHE A 113 3.01 -1.85 23.75
CA PHE A 113 1.84 -2.50 24.35
C PHE A 113 2.07 -3.99 24.66
N ASN A 114 2.74 -4.73 23.77
CA ASN A 114 3.09 -6.14 24.01
C ASN A 114 4.12 -6.32 25.13
N VAL A 115 5.09 -5.40 25.26
CA VAL A 115 6.04 -5.41 26.37
C VAL A 115 5.33 -5.14 27.71
N TYR A 116 4.34 -4.25 27.72
CA TYR A 116 3.51 -4.01 28.91
C TYR A 116 2.68 -5.23 29.31
N ILE A 117 2.03 -5.92 28.35
CA ILE A 117 1.28 -7.15 28.67
C ILE A 117 2.21 -8.23 29.20
N LYS A 118 3.36 -8.46 28.56
CA LYS A 118 4.33 -9.46 29.03
C LYS A 118 4.87 -9.14 30.43
N SER A 119 5.13 -7.85 30.71
CA SER A 119 5.54 -7.41 32.04
C SER A 119 4.47 -7.66 33.11
N SER A 120 3.18 -7.58 32.76
CA SER A 120 2.09 -7.85 33.70
C SER A 120 1.93 -9.34 34.02
N GLU A 121 2.16 -10.22 33.05
CA GLU A 121 2.15 -11.69 33.24
C GLU A 121 3.32 -12.15 34.14
N ASP A 122 4.49 -11.53 34.02
CA ASP A 122 5.65 -11.80 34.89
C ASP A 122 5.43 -11.36 36.34
N ILE A 123 4.63 -10.31 36.57
CA ILE A 123 4.25 -9.87 37.93
C ILE A 123 3.22 -10.83 38.52
N ILE A 124 2.23 -11.24 37.73
CA ILE A 124 1.18 -12.16 38.17
C ILE A 124 1.79 -13.52 38.55
N THR A 125 2.71 -14.05 37.76
CA THR A 125 3.43 -15.30 38.07
C THR A 125 4.31 -15.17 39.32
N LYS A 126 4.99 -14.04 39.53
CA LYS A 126 5.72 -13.77 40.78
C LYS A 126 4.81 -13.72 42.02
N VAL A 127 3.61 -13.14 41.91
CA VAL A 127 2.62 -13.09 43.01
C VAL A 127 2.11 -14.49 43.34
N TYR A 128 1.83 -15.33 42.34
CA TYR A 128 1.41 -16.72 42.58
C TYR A 128 2.51 -17.55 43.23
N CYS A 129 3.79 -17.37 42.85
CA CYS A 129 4.91 -18.06 43.48
C CYS A 129 5.20 -17.60 44.93
N LEU A 130 4.83 -16.36 45.29
CA LEU A 130 4.96 -15.81 46.65
C LEU A 130 3.82 -16.23 47.59
N SER A 131 2.64 -16.54 47.05
CA SER A 131 1.50 -17.02 47.85
C SER A 131 1.61 -18.50 48.26
N SER A 132 2.55 -19.25 47.68
CA SER A 132 2.76 -20.69 47.96
C SER A 132 3.93 -20.99 48.91
N SER A 133 4.54 -19.96 49.53
CA SER A 133 5.59 -20.06 50.57
C SER A 133 5.09 -19.52 51.90
#